data_AF-A0AAV7W7P8-F1
#
_entry.id   AF-A0AAV7W7P8-F1
#
_cell.length_a   1.000
_cell.length_b   1.000
_cell.length_c   1.000
_cell.angle_alpha   90.00
_cell.angle_beta   90.00
_cell.angle_gamma   90.00
#
_symmetry.space_group_name_H-M   'P 1'
#
loop_
_entity.id
_entity.type
_entity.pdbx_description
1 polymer ?
#
loop_
_entity_poly.entity_id
_entity_poly.type
_entity_poly.pdbx_seq_one_letter_code
_entity_poly.pdbx_strand_id
1 'polypeptide(L)'
;YHFVVIFGHEGQKPLELRCEEEKDRDEWVEAIHQASYSDILIEREVLMQKYIHLVQIVETEKVAANQLRQQLEDQDTEIERLKSEIVALNKTKERMRPYQGNQEGEDPDIKKIKKVQSFMRGWLCRRKWKTIVQDYICSPHAESMRKRNQIVFNMVEAEAEYVHQLYVLVNCFLRPLRMAASSKKPPISHDDVSSVFL
;
A
#
# COMPACT_ATOMS: atom_id res chain seq x y z
N TYR A 1 -21.13 -61.89 -9.82
CA TYR A 1 -21.91 -60.65 -9.68
C TYR A 1 -21.82 -59.86 -10.97
N HIS A 2 -22.81 -59.04 -11.32
CA HIS A 2 -22.81 -58.28 -12.57
C HIS A 2 -23.17 -56.82 -12.33
N PHE A 3 -22.71 -55.94 -13.22
CA PHE A 3 -23.08 -54.53 -13.26
C PHE A 3 -23.06 -54.04 -14.72
N VAL A 4 -23.76 -52.93 -14.98
CA VAL A 4 -23.90 -52.35 -16.32
C VAL A 4 -23.36 -50.93 -16.31
N VAL A 5 -22.50 -50.62 -17.27
CA VAL A 5 -22.05 -49.25 -17.53
C VAL A 5 -22.85 -48.69 -18.70
N ILE A 6 -23.58 -47.62 -18.43
CA ILE A 6 -24.34 -46.89 -19.45
C ILE A 6 -23.56 -45.62 -19.76
N PHE A 7 -23.20 -45.44 -21.03
CA PHE A 7 -22.49 -44.26 -21.48
C PHE A 7 -23.49 -43.14 -21.80
N GLY A 8 -23.14 -41.89 -21.49
CA GLY A 8 -24.00 -40.71 -21.70
C GLY A 8 -24.07 -40.19 -23.15
N HIS A 9 -23.27 -40.75 -24.07
CA HIS A 9 -23.28 -40.35 -25.48
C HIS A 9 -24.30 -41.19 -26.29
N GLU A 10 -25.12 -40.52 -27.11
CA GLU A 10 -26.09 -41.20 -27.96
C GLU A 10 -25.42 -42.20 -28.92
N GLY A 11 -25.98 -43.41 -28.99
CA GLY A 11 -25.54 -44.48 -29.90
C GLY A 11 -24.49 -45.45 -29.33
N GLN A 12 -23.96 -45.22 -28.13
CA GLN A 12 -23.09 -46.20 -27.47
C GLN A 12 -23.91 -47.31 -26.80
N LYS A 13 -23.54 -48.56 -27.07
CA LYS A 13 -24.16 -49.73 -26.44
C LYS A 13 -23.72 -49.81 -24.96
N PRO A 14 -24.64 -50.17 -24.04
CA PRO A 14 -24.27 -50.45 -22.65
C PRO A 14 -23.24 -51.59 -22.56
N LEU A 15 -22.34 -51.49 -21.60
CA LEU A 15 -21.34 -52.53 -21.33
C LEU A 15 -21.78 -53.36 -20.11
N GLU A 16 -22.02 -54.66 -20.33
CA GLU A 16 -22.29 -55.61 -19.24
C GLU A 16 -20.99 -56.25 -18.77
N LEU A 17 -20.70 -56.16 -17.47
CA LEU A 17 -19.49 -56.67 -16.85
C LEU A 17 -19.84 -57.63 -15.72
N ARG A 18 -19.02 -58.67 -15.56
CA ARG A 18 -19.16 -59.69 -14.52
C ARG A 18 -17.92 -59.72 -13.65
N CYS A 19 -18.13 -59.74 -12.34
CA CYS A 19 -17.11 -59.97 -11.31
C CYS A 19 -17.33 -61.31 -10.62
N GLU A 20 -16.26 -61.85 -10.02
CA GLU A 20 -16.30 -63.09 -9.26
C GLU A 20 -16.92 -62.88 -7.88
N GLU A 21 -16.56 -61.78 -7.19
CA GLU A 21 -17.08 -61.42 -5.87
C GLU A 21 -18.00 -60.19 -5.87
N GLU A 22 -18.81 -60.04 -4.82
CA GLU A 22 -19.71 -58.88 -4.66
C GLU A 22 -18.92 -57.61 -4.34
N LYS A 23 -17.91 -57.78 -3.48
CA LYS A 23 -16.99 -56.71 -3.09
C LYS A 23 -16.29 -56.10 -4.29
N ASP A 24 -15.80 -56.93 -5.22
CA ASP A 24 -15.18 -56.46 -6.46
C ASP A 24 -16.17 -55.64 -7.29
N ARG A 25 -17.43 -56.07 -7.40
CA ARG A 25 -18.47 -55.33 -8.15
C ARG A 25 -18.67 -53.94 -7.54
N ASP A 26 -18.74 -53.84 -6.21
CA ASP A 26 -18.94 -52.55 -5.53
C ASP A 26 -17.71 -51.64 -5.66
N GLU A 27 -16.49 -52.18 -5.55
CA GLU A 27 -15.24 -51.43 -5.78
C GLU A 27 -15.14 -50.90 -7.22
N TRP A 28 -15.50 -51.71 -8.22
CA TRP A 28 -15.53 -51.29 -9.62
C TRP A 28 -16.57 -50.22 -9.89
N VAL A 29 -17.78 -50.36 -9.32
CA VAL A 29 -18.85 -49.36 -9.49
C VAL A 29 -18.44 -48.02 -8.88
N GLU A 30 -17.86 -48.03 -7.68
CA GLU A 30 -17.38 -46.82 -7.01
C GLU A 30 -16.24 -46.15 -7.80
N ALA A 31 -15.25 -46.93 -8.25
CA ALA A 31 -14.14 -46.41 -9.04
C ALA A 31 -14.59 -45.79 -10.37
N ILE A 32 -15.56 -46.41 -11.05
CA ILE A 32 -16.13 -45.89 -12.31
C ILE A 32 -16.94 -44.61 -12.04
N HIS A 33 -17.69 -44.54 -10.94
CA HIS A 33 -18.44 -43.34 -10.56
C HIS A 33 -17.52 -42.15 -10.28
N GLN A 34 -16.37 -42.40 -9.64
CA GLN A 34 -15.37 -41.37 -9.36
C GLN A 34 -14.57 -40.97 -10.61
N ALA A 35 -14.48 -41.84 -11.62
CA ALA A 35 -13.74 -41.60 -12.87
C ALA A 35 -14.60 -40.86 -13.92
N SER A 36 -14.88 -39.58 -13.68
CA SER A 36 -15.59 -38.73 -14.65
C SER A 36 -14.62 -38.00 -15.59
N TYR A 37 -14.52 -38.47 -16.83
CA TYR A 37 -13.74 -37.79 -17.88
C TYR A 37 -14.25 -36.36 -18.16
N SER A 38 -15.54 -36.13 -17.99
CA SER A 38 -16.17 -34.82 -18.14
C SER A 38 -15.66 -33.81 -17.12
N ASP A 39 -15.50 -34.23 -15.85
CA ASP A 39 -14.97 -33.35 -14.79
C ASP A 39 -13.49 -33.01 -15.04
N ILE A 40 -12.69 -34.01 -15.47
CA ILE A 40 -11.29 -33.80 -15.86
C ILE A 40 -11.17 -32.81 -17.03
N LEU A 41 -12.08 -32.88 -18.02
CA LEU A 41 -12.10 -31.92 -19.13
C LEU A 41 -12.44 -30.50 -18.68
N ILE A 42 -13.40 -30.34 -17.77
CA ILE A 42 -13.76 -29.04 -17.20
C ILE A 42 -12.58 -28.47 -16.41
N GLU A 43 -11.93 -29.26 -15.56
CA GLU A 43 -10.74 -28.85 -14.82
C GLU A 43 -9.61 -28.43 -15.75
N ARG A 44 -9.36 -29.18 -16.83
CA ARG A 44 -8.37 -28.84 -17.86
C ARG A 44 -8.67 -27.49 -18.51
N GLU A 45 -9.93 -27.22 -18.86
CA GLU A 45 -10.33 -25.95 -19.47
C GLU A 45 -10.13 -24.79 -18.48
N VAL A 46 -10.56 -24.95 -17.22
CA VAL A 46 -10.34 -23.97 -16.15
C VAL A 46 -8.84 -23.70 -15.95
N LEU A 47 -8.01 -24.74 -15.95
CA LEU A 47 -6.56 -24.61 -15.81
C LEU A 47 -5.95 -23.88 -17.01
N MET A 48 -6.42 -24.16 -18.23
CA MET A 48 -5.97 -23.49 -19.44
C MET A 48 -6.30 -21.99 -19.43
N GLN A 49 -7.50 -21.62 -18.97
CA GLN A 49 -7.89 -20.21 -18.77
C GLN A 49 -7.00 -19.52 -17.73
N LYS A 50 -6.72 -20.18 -16.60
CA LYS A 50 -5.79 -19.66 -15.58
C LYS A 50 -4.37 -19.46 -16.13
N TYR A 51 -3.89 -20.39 -16.95
CA TYR A 51 -2.58 -20.29 -17.60
C TYR A 51 -2.51 -19.08 -18.55
N ILE A 52 -3.51 -18.88 -19.39
CA ILE A 52 -3.59 -17.73 -20.30
C ILE A 52 -3.57 -16.42 -19.51
N HIS A 53 -4.35 -16.33 -18.44
CA HIS A 53 -4.39 -15.15 -17.59
C HIS A 53 -3.03 -14.87 -16.93
N LEU A 54 -2.37 -15.90 -16.41
CA LEU A 54 -1.05 -15.75 -15.80
C LEU A 54 0.00 -15.27 -16.81
N VAL A 55 -0.03 -15.78 -18.04
CA VAL A 55 0.86 -15.32 -19.12
C VAL A 55 0.64 -13.83 -19.42
N GLN A 56 -0.61 -13.37 -19.45
CA GLN A 56 -0.92 -11.95 -19.64
C GLN A 56 -0.37 -11.10 -18.50
N ILE A 57 -0.54 -11.51 -17.24
CA ILE A 57 0.01 -10.81 -16.08
C ILE A 57 1.53 -10.69 -16.22
N VAL A 58 2.22 -11.79 -16.48
CA VAL A 58 3.69 -11.81 -16.61
C VAL A 58 4.18 -10.88 -17.73
N GLU A 59 3.49 -10.85 -18.87
CA GLU A 59 3.87 -9.94 -19.96
C GLU A 59 3.62 -8.47 -19.57
N THR A 60 2.51 -8.17 -18.89
CA THR A 60 2.26 -6.81 -18.38
C THR A 60 3.29 -6.36 -17.34
N GLU A 61 3.67 -7.24 -16.41
CA GLU A 61 4.71 -6.98 -15.42
C GLU A 61 6.07 -6.75 -16.08
N LYS A 62 6.41 -7.53 -17.09
CA LYS A 62 7.64 -7.37 -17.87
C LYS A 62 7.70 -6.00 -18.56
N VAL A 63 6.59 -5.56 -19.16
CA VAL A 63 6.51 -4.22 -19.77
C VAL A 63 6.67 -3.13 -18.70
N ALA A 64 5.97 -3.24 -17.57
CA ALA A 64 6.08 -2.29 -16.46
C ALA A 64 7.51 -2.21 -15.89
N ALA A 65 8.17 -3.35 -15.70
CA ALA A 65 9.55 -3.43 -15.23
C ALA A 65 10.52 -2.75 -16.20
N ASN A 66 10.34 -2.97 -17.52
CA ASN A 66 11.15 -2.31 -18.54
C ASN A 66 10.96 -0.79 -18.54
N GLN A 67 9.73 -0.31 -18.35
CA GLN A 67 9.44 1.12 -18.25
C GLN A 67 10.10 1.76 -17.01
N LEU A 68 10.02 1.09 -15.85
CA LEU A 68 10.68 1.56 -14.63
C LEU A 68 12.21 1.62 -14.79
N ARG A 69 12.80 0.61 -15.44
CA ARG A 69 14.23 0.63 -15.74
C ARG A 69 14.62 1.82 -16.62
N GLN A 70 13.85 2.08 -17.69
CA GLN A 70 14.09 3.25 -18.54
C GLN A 70 13.99 4.56 -17.76
N GLN A 71 12.98 4.69 -16.88
CA GLN A 71 12.84 5.88 -16.04
C GLN A 71 14.02 6.09 -15.09
N LEU A 72 14.59 5.01 -14.54
CA LEU A 72 15.78 5.10 -13.70
C LEU A 72 17.00 5.57 -14.51
N GLU A 73 17.20 5.02 -15.71
CA GLU A 73 18.27 5.44 -16.62
C GLU A 73 18.14 6.93 -16.97
N ASP A 74 16.92 7.37 -17.33
CA ASP A 74 16.64 8.78 -17.65
C ASP A 74 16.92 9.69 -16.43
N GLN A 75 16.52 9.28 -15.22
CA GLN A 75 16.80 10.02 -13.99
C GLN A 75 18.30 10.10 -13.67
N ASP A 76 19.06 9.01 -13.87
CA ASP A 76 20.51 9.02 -13.69
C ASP A 76 21.19 9.99 -14.67
N THR A 77 20.73 10.03 -15.93
CA THR A 77 21.25 11.02 -16.90
C THR A 77 20.97 12.45 -16.48
N GLU A 78 19.78 12.73 -15.95
CA GLU A 78 19.41 14.08 -15.48
C GLU A 78 20.20 14.46 -14.22
N ILE A 79 20.48 13.51 -13.32
CA ILE A 79 21.33 13.73 -12.15
C ILE A 79 22.75 14.12 -12.60
N GLU A 80 23.34 13.40 -13.55
CA GLU A 80 24.67 13.74 -14.06
C GLU A 80 24.68 15.10 -14.78
N ARG A 81 23.63 15.41 -15.55
CA ARG A 81 23.45 16.73 -16.17
C ARG A 81 23.42 17.84 -15.11
N LEU A 82 22.59 17.70 -14.08
CA LEU A 82 22.48 18.68 -12.99
C LEU A 82 23.77 18.82 -12.18
N LYS A 83 24.49 17.72 -11.91
CA LYS A 83 25.82 17.78 -11.28
C LYS A 83 26.79 18.60 -12.13
N SER A 84 26.82 18.38 -13.44
CA SER A 84 27.67 19.15 -14.36
C SER A 84 27.32 20.65 -14.37
N GLU A 85 26.02 20.97 -14.33
CA GLU A 85 25.51 22.33 -14.27
C GLU A 85 25.92 23.04 -12.96
N ILE A 86 25.82 22.34 -11.82
CA ILE A 86 26.30 22.84 -10.52
C ILE A 86 27.80 23.13 -10.55
N VAL A 87 28.62 22.24 -11.11
CA VAL A 87 30.07 22.46 -11.24
C VAL A 87 30.36 23.69 -12.10
N ALA A 88 29.67 23.84 -13.23
CA ALA A 88 29.82 24.99 -14.12
C ALA A 88 29.42 26.31 -13.41
N LEU A 89 28.29 26.31 -12.73
CA LEU A 89 27.80 27.46 -11.96
C LEU A 89 28.76 27.84 -10.83
N ASN A 90 29.31 26.86 -10.11
CA ASN A 90 30.31 27.09 -9.07
C ASN A 90 31.60 27.68 -9.64
N LYS A 91 32.07 27.21 -10.80
CA LYS A 91 33.25 27.76 -11.49
C LYS A 91 33.02 29.21 -11.91
N THR A 92 31.83 29.52 -12.44
CA THR A 92 31.45 30.89 -12.78
C THR A 92 31.34 31.77 -11.53
N LYS A 93 30.76 31.27 -10.44
CA LYS A 93 30.68 31.98 -9.16
C LYS A 93 32.06 32.32 -8.60
N GLU A 94 33.00 31.38 -8.65
CA GLU A 94 34.38 31.62 -8.22
C GLU A 94 35.10 32.63 -9.13
N ARG A 95 34.85 32.62 -10.45
CA ARG A 95 35.35 33.67 -11.36
C ARG A 95 34.76 35.05 -11.07
N MET A 96 33.52 35.11 -10.59
CA MET A 96 32.85 36.35 -10.21
C MET A 96 33.11 36.75 -8.75
N ARG A 97 33.92 36.00 -7.98
CA ARG A 97 34.31 36.45 -6.64
C ARG A 97 35.08 37.77 -6.79
N PRO A 98 34.65 38.84 -6.10
CA PRO A 98 35.45 40.05 -6.05
C PRO A 98 36.78 39.72 -5.36
N TYR A 99 37.88 40.17 -5.97
CA TYR A 99 39.22 40.11 -5.39
C TYR A 99 39.14 40.68 -3.98
N GLN A 100 39.38 39.87 -2.94
CA GLN A 100 39.56 40.36 -1.57
C GLN A 100 40.95 41.00 -1.47
N GLY A 101 41.17 42.07 -2.24
CA GLY A 101 42.29 42.97 -2.03
C GLY A 101 42.05 43.75 -0.73
N ASN A 102 43.10 43.84 0.08
CA ASN A 102 43.22 44.56 1.35
C ASN A 102 42.15 45.66 1.59
N GLN A 103 41.47 45.59 2.75
CA GLN A 103 40.46 46.58 3.19
C GLN A 103 41.05 47.96 3.55
N GLU A 104 42.36 48.13 3.45
CA GLU A 104 43.04 49.39 3.76
C GLU A 104 42.98 50.32 2.53
N GLY A 105 42.02 51.27 2.56
CA GLY A 105 41.83 52.26 1.50
C GLY A 105 40.50 52.16 0.74
N GLU A 106 39.51 51.41 1.25
CA GLU A 106 38.25 51.23 0.54
C GLU A 106 37.43 52.53 0.44
N ASP A 107 37.20 52.98 -0.80
CA ASP A 107 36.50 54.22 -1.17
C ASP A 107 35.13 54.34 -0.45
N PRO A 108 34.84 55.49 0.21
CA PRO A 108 33.56 55.72 0.87
C PRO A 108 32.33 55.51 -0.02
N ASP A 109 32.42 55.73 -1.34
CA ASP A 109 31.31 55.50 -2.26
C ASP A 109 31.11 54.00 -2.56
N ILE A 110 32.19 53.20 -2.58
CA ILE A 110 32.09 51.73 -2.64
C ILE A 110 31.35 51.19 -1.41
N LYS A 111 31.57 51.77 -0.22
CA LYS A 111 30.83 51.40 1.00
C LYS A 111 29.34 51.72 0.90
N LYS A 112 28.97 52.87 0.34
CA LYS A 112 27.56 53.24 0.10
C LYS A 112 26.91 52.28 -0.89
N ILE A 113 27.59 51.94 -1.99
CA ILE A 113 27.09 50.99 -3.00
C ILE A 113 26.84 49.61 -2.36
N LYS A 114 27.80 49.08 -1.57
CA LYS A 114 27.62 47.80 -0.87
C LYS A 114 26.43 47.82 0.10
N LYS A 115 26.20 48.95 0.78
CA LYS A 115 25.05 49.12 1.69
C LYS A 115 23.72 49.09 0.93
N VAL A 116 23.63 49.76 -0.23
CA VAL A 116 22.46 49.72 -1.11
C VAL A 116 22.24 48.32 -1.68
N GLN A 117 23.29 47.64 -2.14
CA GLN A 117 23.20 46.27 -2.64
C GLN A 117 22.73 45.28 -1.57
N SER A 118 23.25 45.40 -0.34
CA SER A 118 22.81 44.58 0.80
C SER A 118 21.32 44.83 1.12
N PHE A 119 20.90 46.11 1.12
CA PHE A 119 19.51 46.47 1.31
C PHE A 119 18.60 45.90 0.21
N MET A 120 18.97 46.07 -1.06
CA MET A 120 18.22 45.53 -2.20
C MET A 120 18.14 44.01 -2.17
N ARG A 121 19.24 43.32 -1.85
CA ARG A 121 19.26 41.85 -1.68
C ARG A 121 18.28 41.42 -0.60
N GLY A 122 18.35 42.05 0.59
CA GLY A 122 17.43 41.75 1.69
C GLY A 122 15.96 42.07 1.36
N TRP A 123 15.72 43.17 0.65
CA TRP A 123 14.38 43.57 0.20
C TRP A 123 13.81 42.59 -0.83
N LEU A 124 14.59 42.18 -1.83
CA LEU A 124 14.20 41.18 -2.82
C LEU A 124 13.93 39.81 -2.18
N CYS A 125 14.76 39.38 -1.24
CA CYS A 125 14.51 38.16 -0.46
C CYS A 125 13.17 38.23 0.28
N ARG A 126 12.89 39.33 0.99
CA ARG A 126 11.61 39.53 1.69
C ARG A 126 10.42 39.58 0.72
N ARG A 127 10.58 40.24 -0.43
CA ARG A 127 9.53 40.35 -1.44
C ARG A 127 9.23 38.99 -2.09
N LYS A 128 10.26 38.20 -2.42
CA LYS A 128 10.12 36.86 -3.00
C LYS A 128 9.66 35.81 -1.99
N TRP A 129 9.97 35.98 -0.71
CA TRP A 129 9.59 35.03 0.34
C TRP A 129 8.11 34.69 0.33
N LYS A 130 7.25 35.71 0.21
CA LYS A 130 5.79 35.51 0.17
C LYS A 130 5.39 34.59 -0.99
N THR A 131 5.97 34.77 -2.17
CA THR A 131 5.73 33.92 -3.34
C THR A 131 6.25 32.51 -3.12
N ILE A 132 7.50 32.36 -2.67
CA ILE A 132 8.13 31.04 -2.44
C ILE A 132 7.33 30.21 -1.43
N VAL A 133 6.91 30.83 -0.32
CA VAL A 133 6.08 30.16 0.69
C VAL A 133 4.72 29.80 0.12
N GLN A 134 4.08 30.70 -0.63
CA GLN A 134 2.79 30.42 -1.22
C GLN A 134 2.86 29.25 -2.21
N ASP A 135 3.87 29.25 -3.09
CA ASP A 135 4.11 28.19 -4.07
C ASP A 135 4.36 26.85 -3.37
N TYR A 136 5.11 26.86 -2.26
CA TYR A 136 5.29 25.66 -1.43
C TYR A 136 3.97 25.19 -0.81
N ILE A 137 3.20 26.06 -0.17
CA ILE A 137 1.92 25.71 0.48
C ILE A 137 0.94 25.11 -0.54
N CYS A 138 0.91 25.66 -1.76
CA CYS A 138 0.10 25.19 -2.87
C CYS A 138 0.73 24.02 -3.66
N SER A 139 1.92 23.55 -3.28
CA SER A 139 2.60 22.48 -4.03
C SER A 139 1.94 21.11 -3.80
N PRO A 140 1.95 20.22 -4.80
CA PRO A 140 1.47 18.85 -4.64
C PRO A 140 2.18 18.07 -3.53
N HIS A 141 3.46 18.38 -3.29
CA HIS A 141 4.25 17.77 -2.21
C HIS A 141 3.71 18.15 -0.83
N ALA A 142 3.46 19.44 -0.59
CA ALA A 142 2.91 19.92 0.68
C ALA A 142 1.48 19.42 0.92
N GLU A 143 0.69 19.28 -0.14
CA GLU A 143 -0.65 18.66 -0.07
C GLU A 143 -0.56 17.18 0.31
N SER A 144 0.29 16.40 -0.35
CA SER A 144 0.53 15.00 -0.01
C SER A 144 1.00 14.82 1.44
N MET A 145 1.89 15.70 1.91
CA MET A 145 2.34 15.69 3.30
C MET A 145 1.20 15.98 4.28
N ARG A 146 0.34 16.97 4.00
CA ARG A 146 -0.86 17.24 4.80
C ARG A 146 -1.80 16.04 4.86
N LYS A 147 -2.06 15.40 3.71
CA LYS A 147 -2.93 14.21 3.66
C LYS A 147 -2.37 13.05 4.49
N ARG A 148 -1.07 12.79 4.41
CA ARG A 148 -0.41 11.77 5.26
C ARG A 148 -0.55 12.09 6.74
N ASN A 149 -0.28 13.33 7.13
CA ASN A 149 -0.40 13.75 8.52
C ASN A 149 -1.84 13.67 9.02
N GLN A 150 -2.82 14.02 8.18
CA GLN A 150 -4.24 13.94 8.54
C GLN A 150 -4.66 12.51 8.88
N ILE A 151 -4.18 11.51 8.15
CA ILE A 151 -4.48 10.10 8.45
C ILE A 151 -3.94 9.72 9.83
N VAL A 152 -2.71 10.13 10.15
CA VAL A 152 -2.10 9.87 11.46
C VAL A 152 -2.89 10.56 12.57
N PHE A 153 -3.28 11.82 12.39
CA PHE A 153 -4.09 12.54 13.38
C PHE A 153 -5.44 11.86 13.60
N ASN A 154 -6.15 11.51 12.53
CA ASN A 154 -7.43 10.80 12.64
C ASN A 154 -7.30 9.47 13.39
N MET A 155 -6.23 8.71 13.13
CA MET A 155 -5.96 7.47 13.85
C MET A 155 -5.75 7.70 15.34
N VAL A 156 -4.98 8.74 15.71
CA VAL A 156 -4.73 9.09 17.12
C VAL A 156 -6.01 9.57 17.81
N GLU A 157 -6.83 10.36 17.13
CA GLU A 157 -8.13 10.80 17.65
C GLU A 157 -9.08 9.62 17.86
N ALA A 158 -9.16 8.69 16.89
CA ALA A 158 -9.98 7.48 17.01
C ALA A 158 -9.51 6.57 18.15
N GLU A 159 -8.20 6.42 18.35
CA GLU A 159 -7.64 5.65 19.48
C GLU A 159 -7.99 6.31 20.82
N ALA A 160 -7.90 7.63 20.90
CA ALA A 160 -8.28 8.36 22.11
C ALA A 160 -9.78 8.19 22.44
N GLU A 161 -10.64 8.22 21.42
CA GLU A 161 -12.07 7.95 21.58
C GLU A 161 -12.33 6.51 22.01
N TYR A 162 -11.67 5.53 21.38
CA TYR A 162 -11.80 4.11 21.73
C TYR A 162 -11.40 3.84 23.19
N VAL A 163 -10.27 4.39 23.64
CA VAL A 163 -9.82 4.29 25.04
C VAL A 163 -10.83 4.94 25.99
N HIS A 164 -11.43 6.07 25.62
CA HIS A 164 -12.47 6.71 26.41
C HIS A 164 -13.73 5.84 26.52
N GLN A 165 -14.17 5.24 25.40
CA GLN A 165 -15.31 4.32 25.39
C GLN A 165 -15.05 3.08 26.24
N LEU A 166 -13.86 2.48 26.17
CA LEU A 166 -13.46 1.39 27.05
C LEU A 166 -13.48 1.81 28.52
N TYR A 167 -12.99 3.02 28.84
CA TYR A 167 -13.07 3.55 30.19
C TYR A 167 -14.50 3.62 30.69
N VAL A 168 -15.44 4.15 29.88
CA VAL A 168 -16.86 4.20 30.23
C VAL A 168 -17.45 2.79 30.39
N LEU A 169 -17.18 1.89 29.44
CA LEU A 169 -17.65 0.50 29.48
C LEU A 169 -17.23 -0.19 30.79
N VAL A 170 -15.97 -0.04 31.18
CA VAL A 170 -15.44 -0.67 32.40
C VAL A 170 -15.98 -0.01 33.66
N ASN A 171 -15.96 1.32 33.74
CA ASN A 171 -16.22 2.04 34.99
C ASN A 171 -17.70 2.27 35.25
N CYS A 172 -18.50 2.48 34.20
CA CYS A 172 -19.92 2.78 34.32
C CYS A 172 -20.79 1.53 34.20
N PHE A 173 -20.31 0.46 33.55
CA PHE A 173 -21.11 -0.75 33.34
C PHE A 173 -20.49 -1.98 34.02
N LEU A 174 -19.33 -2.45 33.56
CA LEU A 174 -18.76 -3.72 34.02
C LEU A 174 -18.53 -3.76 35.54
N ARG A 175 -17.86 -2.73 36.10
CA ARG A 175 -17.59 -2.68 37.55
C ARG A 175 -18.86 -2.62 38.38
N PRO A 176 -19.82 -1.71 38.14
CA PRO A 176 -21.11 -1.70 38.83
C PRO A 176 -21.89 -3.00 38.72
N LEU A 177 -21.94 -3.63 37.55
CA LEU A 177 -22.66 -4.90 37.35
C LEU A 177 -22.01 -6.06 38.10
N ARG A 178 -20.66 -6.15 38.09
CA ARG A 178 -19.94 -7.12 38.93
C ARG A 178 -20.22 -6.90 40.42
N MET A 179 -20.29 -5.65 40.87
CA MET A 179 -20.64 -5.34 42.26
C MET A 179 -22.09 -5.77 42.59
N ALA A 180 -23.05 -5.54 41.69
CA ALA A 180 -24.43 -5.96 41.87
C ALA A 180 -24.57 -7.50 41.96
N ALA A 181 -23.80 -8.23 41.13
CA ALA A 181 -23.75 -9.69 41.12
C ALA A 181 -23.18 -10.28 42.43
N SER A 182 -22.37 -9.52 43.17
CA SER A 182 -21.82 -9.93 44.48
C SER A 182 -22.71 -9.54 45.68
N SER A 183 -23.90 -8.97 45.45
CA SER A 183 -24.80 -8.57 46.55
C SER A 183 -25.50 -9.76 47.21
N LYS A 184 -26.07 -9.57 48.42
CA LYS A 184 -26.73 -10.65 49.20
C LYS A 184 -27.92 -11.30 48.48
N LYS A 185 -28.59 -10.57 47.58
CA LYS A 185 -29.67 -11.05 46.71
C LYS A 185 -29.41 -10.48 45.31
N PRO A 186 -28.53 -11.10 44.52
CA PRO A 186 -28.04 -10.50 43.28
C PRO A 186 -29.13 -10.51 42.20
N PRO A 187 -29.35 -9.37 41.52
CA PRO A 187 -30.31 -9.28 40.41
C PRO A 187 -29.76 -9.86 39.09
N ILE A 188 -28.46 -10.14 39.02
CA ILE A 188 -27.73 -10.65 37.86
C ILE A 188 -26.60 -11.56 38.35
N SER A 189 -26.31 -12.67 37.66
CA SER A 189 -25.23 -13.58 38.07
C SER A 189 -23.86 -13.15 37.54
N HIS A 190 -22.78 -13.71 38.09
CA HIS A 190 -21.43 -13.49 37.57
C HIS A 190 -21.23 -14.07 36.16
N ASP A 191 -21.93 -15.16 35.82
CA ASP A 191 -21.88 -15.78 34.50
C ASP A 191 -22.57 -14.89 33.46
N ASP A 192 -23.71 -14.29 33.80
CA ASP A 192 -24.41 -13.33 32.93
C ASP A 192 -23.52 -12.12 32.60
N VAL A 193 -22.86 -11.55 33.61
CA VAL A 193 -21.93 -10.44 33.41
C VAL A 193 -20.72 -10.87 32.58
N SER A 194 -20.21 -12.08 32.78
CA SER A 194 -19.06 -12.56 32.01
C SER A 194 -19.44 -12.77 30.54
N SER A 195 -20.60 -13.35 30.25
CA SER A 195 -21.09 -13.61 28.89
C SER A 195 -21.24 -12.36 28.00
N VAL A 196 -21.35 -11.18 28.61
CA VAL A 196 -21.52 -9.90 27.89
C VAL A 196 -20.20 -9.17 27.67
N PHE A 197 -19.21 -9.34 28.56
CA PHE A 197 -18.00 -8.52 28.59
C PHE A 197 -16.68 -9.29 28.39
N LEU A 198 -16.69 -10.64 28.41
CA LEU A 198 -15.51 -11.52 28.32
C LEU A 198 -15.79 -12.69 27.36
#